data_AF-A0A8J6KFJ1-F1
#
_entry.id   AF-A0A8J6KFJ1-F1
#
_cell.length_a   1.000
_cell.length_b   1.000
_cell.length_c   1.000
_cell.angle_alpha   90.00
_cell.angle_beta   90.00
_cell.angle_gamma   90.00
#
_symmetry.space_group_name_H-M   'P 1'
#
loop_
_entity.id
_entity.type
_entity.pdbx_description
1 polymer ?
#
loop_
_entity_poly.entity_id
_entity_poly.type
_entity_poly.pdbx_seq_one_letter_code
_entity_poly.pdbx_strand_id
1 'polypeptide(L)'
;MARRAATSGDDFSFVSPVVKYLLFFFNTLFWVISMVMVAIGVYARLMKHAEAAMACLAVDPALLLIAVGVLMFLITFCGCIGSLRENICLLQAFSICLTLVFLLQLAAGIVGFVFSDKARGKVSEVIKNAIVHYRDDLDLQNLIDFGQREFNCCGGISYKDWSQNIYFNCTSENRSGERCSVPYSCCLYSEDEGLQESHCAI
;
A
#
# COMPACT_ATOMS: atom_id res chain seq x y z
N MET A 1 -59.35 -25.69 -31.99
CA MET A 1 -58.02 -25.66 -32.61
C MET A 1 -57.20 -24.61 -31.88
N ALA A 2 -56.24 -25.05 -31.05
CA ALA A 2 -55.39 -24.19 -30.23
C ALA A 2 -54.25 -23.58 -31.06
N ARG A 3 -53.83 -22.36 -30.71
CA ARG A 3 -52.50 -21.71 -30.90
C ARG A 3 -52.67 -20.22 -30.57
N ARG A 4 -51.83 -19.53 -29.79
CA ARG A 4 -50.75 -19.85 -28.84
C ARG A 4 -50.49 -18.50 -28.16
N ALA A 5 -50.53 -18.43 -26.83
CA ALA A 5 -49.95 -17.31 -26.11
C ALA A 5 -48.44 -17.31 -26.38
N ALA A 6 -47.92 -16.21 -26.93
CA ALA A 6 -46.50 -15.90 -26.84
C ALA A 6 -46.36 -14.88 -25.70
N THR A 7 -46.23 -15.41 -24.50
CA THR A 7 -45.62 -14.70 -23.38
C THR A 7 -44.24 -14.24 -23.85
N SER A 8 -44.11 -12.94 -24.14
CA SER A 8 -42.80 -12.29 -24.13
C SER A 8 -42.27 -12.53 -22.72
N GLY A 9 -41.30 -13.43 -22.61
CA GLY A 9 -40.59 -13.67 -21.37
C GLY A 9 -39.81 -12.41 -21.08
N ASP A 10 -40.44 -11.50 -20.36
CA ASP A 10 -39.72 -10.51 -19.58
C ASP A 10 -38.84 -11.33 -18.64
N ASP A 11 -37.55 -11.41 -18.95
CA ASP A 11 -36.54 -11.86 -18.00
C ASP A 11 -36.66 -10.92 -16.80
N PHE A 12 -37.44 -11.35 -15.80
CA PHE A 12 -37.64 -10.66 -14.54
C PHE A 12 -36.31 -10.73 -13.76
N SER A 13 -35.35 -9.92 -14.17
CA SER A 13 -34.20 -9.61 -13.36
C SER A 13 -34.69 -8.70 -12.24
N PHE A 14 -34.76 -9.24 -11.02
CA PHE A 14 -35.16 -8.50 -9.81
C PHE A 14 -34.20 -7.35 -9.45
N VAL A 15 -33.13 -7.18 -10.23
CA VAL A 15 -32.03 -6.23 -10.05
C VAL A 15 -31.99 -5.28 -11.25
N SER A 16 -31.93 -3.96 -11.00
CA SER A 16 -31.79 -2.96 -12.05
C SER A 16 -30.61 -3.32 -12.98
N PRO A 17 -30.79 -3.36 -14.31
CA PRO A 17 -29.71 -3.65 -15.26
C PRO A 17 -28.46 -2.79 -15.02
N VAL A 18 -28.67 -1.54 -14.61
CA VAL A 18 -27.61 -0.59 -14.23
C VAL A 18 -26.72 -1.16 -13.13
N VAL A 19 -27.30 -1.73 -12.07
CA VAL A 19 -26.55 -2.30 -10.94
C VAL A 19 -25.73 -3.50 -11.39
N LYS A 20 -26.28 -4.36 -12.24
CA LYS A 20 -25.56 -5.52 -12.79
C LYS A 20 -24.32 -5.10 -13.58
N TYR A 21 -24.47 -4.15 -14.50
CA TYR A 21 -23.35 -3.65 -15.31
C TYR A 21 -22.32 -2.90 -14.47
N LEU A 22 -22.75 -2.10 -13.49
CA LEU A 22 -21.84 -1.42 -12.57
C LEU A 22 -21.03 -2.42 -11.73
N LEU A 23 -21.71 -3.43 -11.13
CA LEU A 23 -21.03 -4.47 -10.37
C LEU A 23 -20.02 -5.23 -11.22
N PHE A 24 -20.38 -5.59 -12.45
CA PHE A 24 -19.46 -6.27 -13.36
C PHE A 24 -18.25 -5.40 -13.71
N PHE A 25 -18.47 -4.12 -14.04
CA PHE A 25 -17.43 -3.17 -14.38
C PHE A 25 -16.44 -2.96 -13.23
N PHE A 26 -16.94 -2.64 -12.03
CA PHE A 26 -16.08 -2.42 -10.86
C PHE A 26 -15.35 -3.70 -10.44
N ASN A 27 -16.01 -4.87 -10.44
CA ASN A 27 -15.33 -6.13 -10.13
C ASN A 27 -14.21 -6.42 -11.15
N THR A 28 -14.43 -6.17 -12.44
CA THR A 28 -13.41 -6.36 -13.47
C THR A 28 -12.23 -5.39 -13.28
N LEU A 29 -12.51 -4.13 -12.95
CA LEU A 29 -11.47 -3.13 -12.65
C LEU A 29 -10.62 -3.57 -11.46
N PHE A 30 -11.25 -3.92 -10.34
CA PHE A 30 -10.53 -4.39 -9.14
C PHE A 30 -9.81 -5.71 -9.37
N TRP A 31 -10.33 -6.58 -10.22
CA TRP A 31 -9.67 -7.82 -10.61
C TRP A 31 -8.36 -7.56 -11.36
N VAL A 32 -8.35 -6.62 -12.32
CA VAL A 32 -7.12 -6.18 -13.02
C VAL A 32 -6.14 -5.53 -12.05
N ILE A 33 -6.60 -4.65 -11.17
CA ILE A 33 -5.73 -4.03 -10.14
C ILE A 33 -5.10 -5.11 -9.25
N SER A 34 -5.87 -6.11 -8.83
CA SER A 34 -5.39 -7.21 -8.00
C SER A 34 -4.31 -8.05 -8.71
N MET A 35 -4.48 -8.33 -10.00
CA MET A 35 -3.46 -8.98 -10.83
C MET A 35 -2.15 -8.19 -10.85
N VAL A 36 -2.24 -6.88 -11.04
CA VAL A 36 -1.06 -5.99 -11.05
C VAL A 36 -0.39 -5.97 -9.67
N MET A 37 -1.16 -5.87 -8.58
CA MET A 37 -0.62 -5.93 -7.22
C MET A 37 0.12 -7.24 -6.93
N VAL A 38 -0.44 -8.39 -7.33
CA VAL A 38 0.22 -9.69 -7.18
C VAL A 38 1.50 -9.75 -8.01
N ALA A 39 1.47 -9.27 -9.26
CA ALA A 39 2.66 -9.24 -10.13
C ALA A 39 3.79 -8.39 -9.54
N ILE A 40 3.48 -7.17 -9.06
CA ILE A 40 4.44 -6.29 -8.39
C ILE A 40 4.99 -6.95 -7.13
N GLY A 41 4.13 -7.56 -6.31
CA GLY A 41 4.54 -8.23 -5.07
C GLY A 41 5.47 -9.41 -5.34
N VAL A 42 5.16 -10.25 -6.33
CA VAL A 42 6.03 -11.37 -6.74
C VAL A 42 7.35 -10.86 -7.29
N TYR A 43 7.33 -9.83 -8.14
CA TYR A 43 8.54 -9.20 -8.66
C TYR A 43 9.43 -8.67 -7.53
N ALA A 44 8.87 -7.93 -6.58
CA ALA A 44 9.58 -7.40 -5.42
C ALA A 44 10.18 -8.51 -4.54
N ARG A 45 9.45 -9.62 -4.34
CA ARG A 45 9.97 -10.79 -3.60
C ARG A 45 11.15 -11.44 -4.31
N LEU A 46 11.07 -11.59 -5.63
CA LEU A 46 12.15 -12.21 -6.42
C LEU A 46 13.43 -11.37 -6.39
N MET A 47 13.30 -10.04 -6.50
CA MET A 47 14.43 -9.11 -6.38
C MET A 47 15.08 -9.20 -4.99
N LYS A 48 14.29 -9.18 -3.91
CA LYS A 48 14.82 -9.31 -2.53
C LYS A 48 15.50 -10.65 -2.25
N HIS A 49 14.99 -11.76 -2.80
CA HIS A 49 15.58 -13.09 -2.62
C HIS A 49 16.94 -13.25 -3.32
N ALA A 50 17.26 -12.40 -4.30
CA ALA A 50 18.58 -12.38 -4.92
C ALA A 50 19.66 -11.78 -4.00
N GLU A 51 19.28 -10.95 -3.02
CA GLU A 51 20.24 -10.16 -2.22
C GLU A 51 20.31 -10.50 -0.72
N ALA A 52 19.37 -11.27 -0.16
CA ALA A 52 19.37 -11.55 1.29
C ALA A 52 19.09 -13.02 1.66
N ALA A 53 20.15 -13.74 2.06
CA ALA A 53 20.06 -14.84 3.01
C ALA A 53 20.22 -14.28 4.43
N MET A 54 19.20 -14.50 5.28
CA MET A 54 19.03 -14.04 6.66
C MET A 54 18.36 -12.66 6.86
N ALA A 55 17.05 -12.66 7.14
CA ALA A 55 16.43 -11.78 8.14
C ALA A 55 14.96 -12.17 8.39
N CYS A 56 14.51 -11.95 9.62
CA CYS A 56 13.26 -12.40 10.25
C CYS A 56 11.95 -12.21 9.46
N LEU A 57 11.00 -13.10 9.77
CA LEU A 57 9.57 -13.10 9.44
C LEU A 57 8.77 -11.90 10.01
N ALA A 58 9.36 -10.69 10.02
CA ALA A 58 8.65 -9.46 10.32
C ALA A 58 8.08 -8.91 9.01
N VAL A 59 6.87 -9.39 8.66
CA VAL A 59 5.92 -8.75 7.73
C VAL A 59 6.58 -8.02 6.55
N ASP A 60 7.15 -8.77 5.60
CA ASP A 60 7.66 -8.16 4.37
C ASP A 60 6.50 -7.46 3.64
N PRO A 61 6.59 -6.14 3.38
CA PRO A 61 5.57 -5.41 2.64
C PRO A 61 5.18 -6.09 1.33
N ALA A 62 6.13 -6.76 0.66
CA ALA A 62 5.86 -7.50 -0.57
C ALA A 62 4.98 -8.74 -0.34
N LEU A 63 5.15 -9.47 0.78
CA LEU A 63 4.27 -10.59 1.13
C LEU A 63 2.86 -10.13 1.48
N LEU A 64 2.73 -9.02 2.21
CA LEU A 64 1.40 -8.44 2.48
C LEU A 64 0.71 -8.02 1.18
N LEU A 65 1.45 -7.38 0.27
CA LEU A 65 0.93 -6.96 -1.04
C LEU A 65 0.43 -8.17 -1.85
N ILE A 66 1.19 -9.28 -1.87
CA ILE A 66 0.76 -10.54 -2.51
C ILE A 66 -0.48 -11.09 -1.81
N ALA A 67 -0.49 -11.19 -0.48
CA ALA A 67 -1.60 -11.79 0.26
C ALA A 67 -2.91 -11.02 0.05
N VAL A 68 -2.87 -9.69 0.15
CA VAL A 68 -4.03 -8.81 -0.13
C VAL A 68 -4.43 -8.90 -1.59
N GLY A 69 -3.47 -8.87 -2.52
CA GLY A 69 -3.74 -8.99 -3.96
C GLY A 69 -4.42 -10.31 -4.33
N VAL A 70 -3.97 -11.44 -3.79
CA VAL A 70 -4.60 -12.76 -4.02
C VAL A 70 -6.01 -12.81 -3.42
N LEU A 71 -6.20 -12.29 -2.21
CA LEU A 71 -7.53 -12.24 -1.59
C LEU A 71 -8.49 -11.40 -2.43
N MET A 72 -8.08 -10.21 -2.87
CA MET A 72 -8.88 -9.34 -3.73
C MET A 72 -9.15 -9.97 -5.10
N PHE A 73 -8.17 -10.65 -5.69
CA PHE A 73 -8.33 -11.38 -6.95
C PHE A 73 -9.43 -12.44 -6.85
N LEU A 74 -9.43 -13.25 -5.78
CA LEU A 74 -10.44 -14.30 -5.58
C LEU A 74 -11.84 -13.70 -5.36
N ILE A 75 -11.96 -12.67 -4.52
CA ILE A 75 -13.24 -12.01 -4.24
C ILE A 75 -13.83 -11.40 -5.52
N THR A 76 -13.02 -10.66 -6.28
CA THR A 76 -13.45 -9.98 -7.52
C THR A 76 -13.73 -10.95 -8.66
N PHE A 77 -12.98 -12.05 -8.76
CA PHE A 77 -13.24 -13.13 -9.70
C PHE A 77 -14.59 -13.81 -9.42
N CYS A 78 -14.86 -14.14 -8.15
CA CYS A 78 -16.17 -14.65 -7.72
C CYS A 78 -17.30 -13.65 -8.01
N GLY A 79 -17.06 -12.34 -7.82
CA GLY A 79 -18.01 -11.28 -8.17
C GLY A 79 -18.31 -11.21 -9.67
N CYS A 80 -17.27 -11.32 -10.52
CA CYS A 80 -17.42 -11.35 -11.98
C CYS A 80 -18.23 -12.57 -12.43
N ILE A 81 -17.87 -13.77 -11.97
CA ILE A 81 -18.58 -15.01 -12.33
C ILE A 81 -20.01 -15.02 -11.78
N GLY A 82 -20.21 -14.56 -10.54
CA GLY A 82 -21.54 -14.44 -9.93
C GLY A 82 -22.48 -13.54 -10.73
N SER A 83 -21.98 -12.39 -11.21
CA SER A 83 -22.72 -11.45 -12.06
C SER A 83 -23.01 -12.02 -13.46
N LEU A 84 -22.03 -12.66 -14.10
CA LEU A 84 -22.18 -13.22 -15.45
C LEU A 84 -23.08 -14.46 -15.50
N ARG A 85 -22.99 -15.33 -14.48
CA ARG A 85 -23.75 -16.59 -14.40
C ARG A 85 -25.08 -16.43 -13.68
N GLU A 86 -25.40 -15.23 -13.20
CA GLU A 86 -26.59 -14.94 -12.38
C GLU A 86 -26.75 -15.92 -11.21
N ASN A 87 -25.63 -16.38 -10.64
CA ASN A 87 -25.62 -17.37 -9.59
C ASN A 87 -25.77 -16.68 -8.23
N ILE A 88 -26.98 -16.77 -7.67
CA ILE A 88 -27.36 -16.14 -6.40
C ILE A 88 -26.44 -16.59 -5.25
N CYS A 89 -26.02 -17.86 -5.22
CA CYS A 89 -25.14 -18.36 -4.16
C CYS A 89 -23.75 -17.70 -4.21
N LEU A 90 -23.17 -17.56 -5.42
CA LEU A 90 -21.89 -16.86 -5.61
C LEU A 90 -22.00 -15.37 -5.27
N LEU A 91 -23.10 -14.73 -5.67
CA LEU A 91 -23.34 -13.31 -5.36
C LEU A 91 -23.56 -13.08 -3.86
N GLN A 92 -24.25 -14.00 -3.18
CA GLN A 92 -24.44 -13.97 -1.74
C GLN A 92 -23.11 -14.17 -0.99
N ALA A 93 -22.30 -15.15 -1.41
CA ALA A 93 -20.97 -15.36 -0.84
C ALA A 93 -20.07 -14.12 -1.02
N PHE A 94 -20.07 -13.52 -2.22
CA PHE A 94 -19.38 -12.26 -2.49
C PHE A 94 -19.83 -11.13 -1.55
N SER A 95 -21.14 -10.94 -1.39
CA SER A 95 -21.72 -9.92 -0.49
C SER A 95 -21.33 -10.15 0.97
N ILE A 96 -21.39 -11.39 1.45
CA ILE A 96 -20.96 -11.75 2.81
C ILE A 96 -19.46 -11.46 2.99
N CYS A 97 -18.62 -11.86 2.05
CA CYS A 97 -17.18 -11.59 2.09
C CYS A 97 -16.89 -10.07 2.16
N LEU A 98 -17.54 -9.27 1.32
CA LEU A 98 -17.38 -7.81 1.36
C LEU A 98 -17.84 -7.21 2.69
N THR A 99 -18.96 -7.70 3.22
CA THR A 99 -19.47 -7.25 4.52
C THR A 99 -18.48 -7.56 5.64
N LEU A 100 -17.90 -8.76 5.64
CA LEU A 100 -16.88 -9.14 6.62
C LEU A 100 -15.62 -8.28 6.49
N VAL A 101 -15.14 -8.03 5.26
CA VAL A 101 -13.99 -7.15 5.02
C VAL A 101 -14.28 -5.73 5.52
N PHE A 102 -15.49 -5.20 5.25
CA PHE A 102 -15.90 -3.89 5.73
C PHE A 102 -15.93 -3.81 7.26
N LEU A 103 -16.47 -4.83 7.94
CA LEU A 103 -16.48 -4.90 9.40
C LEU A 103 -15.06 -4.99 9.98
N LEU A 104 -14.16 -5.75 9.34
CA LEU A 104 -12.75 -5.82 9.73
C LEU A 104 -12.03 -4.49 9.53
N GLN A 105 -12.28 -3.78 8.42
CA GLN A 105 -11.73 -2.46 8.17
C GLN A 105 -12.23 -1.43 9.18
N LEU A 106 -13.53 -1.47 9.51
CA LEU A 106 -14.12 -0.61 10.53
C LEU A 106 -13.51 -0.87 11.90
N ALA A 107 -13.38 -2.15 12.29
CA ALA A 107 -12.74 -2.52 13.55
C ALA A 107 -11.27 -2.09 13.59
N ALA A 108 -10.51 -2.32 12.53
CA ALA A 108 -9.13 -1.87 12.40
C ALA A 108 -9.01 -0.34 12.49
N GLY A 109 -9.92 0.40 11.86
CA GLY A 109 -9.99 1.85 11.93
C GLY A 109 -10.27 2.36 13.36
N ILE A 110 -11.22 1.75 14.07
CA ILE A 110 -11.53 2.08 15.47
C ILE A 110 -10.32 1.79 16.37
N VAL A 111 -9.70 0.62 16.22
CA VAL A 111 -8.49 0.25 16.98
C VAL A 111 -7.34 1.22 16.67
N GLY A 112 -7.13 1.55 15.40
CA GLY A 112 -6.12 2.51 14.97
C GLY A 112 -6.34 3.91 15.54
N PHE A 113 -7.60 4.35 15.66
CA PHE A 113 -7.95 5.63 16.26
C PHE A 113 -7.74 5.63 17.78
N VAL A 114 -8.26 4.62 18.48
CA VAL A 114 -8.15 4.49 19.95
C VAL A 114 -6.69 4.36 20.40
N PHE A 115 -5.87 3.61 19.66
CA PHE A 115 -4.45 3.41 19.95
C PHE A 115 -3.53 4.26 19.07
N SER A 116 -4.01 5.43 18.62
CA SER A 116 -3.28 6.30 17.70
C SER A 116 -1.89 6.70 18.20
N ASP A 117 -1.72 6.99 19.50
CA ASP A 117 -0.40 7.31 20.05
C ASP A 117 0.57 6.12 19.99
N LYS A 118 0.09 4.91 20.28
CA LYS A 118 0.90 3.69 20.15
C LYS A 118 1.25 3.40 18.69
N ALA A 119 0.28 3.59 17.78
CA ALA A 119 0.49 3.43 16.36
C ALA A 119 1.55 4.42 15.83
N ARG A 120 1.47 5.70 16.22
CA ARG A 120 2.48 6.71 15.91
C ARG A 120 3.86 6.34 16.44
N GLY A 121 3.93 5.87 17.69
CA GLY A 121 5.19 5.39 18.28
C GLY A 121 5.82 4.24 17.46
N LYS A 122 4.99 3.28 17.03
CA LYS A 122 5.46 2.16 16.18
C LYS A 122 5.88 2.60 14.79
N VAL A 123 5.14 3.50 14.15
CA VAL A 123 5.54 4.07 12.86
C VAL A 123 6.86 4.82 12.99
N SER A 124 7.05 5.62 14.04
CA SER A 124 8.31 6.32 14.29
C SER A 124 9.48 5.35 14.50
N GLU A 125 9.28 4.26 15.23
CA GLU A 125 10.28 3.20 15.42
C GLU A 125 10.68 2.56 14.09
N VAL A 126 9.72 2.25 13.23
CA VAL A 126 9.96 1.73 11.87
C VAL A 126 10.76 2.73 11.03
N ILE A 127 10.37 4.01 11.03
CA ILE A 127 11.09 5.06 10.28
C ILE A 127 12.51 5.24 10.80
N LYS A 128 12.73 5.23 12.12
CA LYS A 128 14.06 5.33 12.71
C LYS A 128 14.96 4.18 12.28
N ASN A 129 14.44 2.95 12.29
CA ASN A 129 15.18 1.79 11.82
C ASN A 129 15.48 1.89 10.31
N ALA A 130 14.56 2.45 9.53
CA ALA A 130 14.76 2.71 8.11
C ALA A 130 15.85 3.78 7.85
N ILE A 131 15.90 4.84 8.66
CA ILE A 131 16.92 5.89 8.59
C ILE A 131 18.32 5.31 8.83
N VAL A 132 18.49 4.36 9.76
CA VAL A 132 19.79 3.71 10.02
C VAL A 132 20.34 3.05 8.74
N HIS A 133 19.47 2.44 7.93
CA HIS A 133 19.83 1.71 6.71
C HIS A 133 19.60 2.54 5.43
N TYR A 134 19.45 3.86 5.54
CA TYR A 134 19.06 4.74 4.42
C TYR A 134 19.98 4.64 3.19
N ARG A 135 21.28 4.40 3.38
CA ARG A 135 22.27 4.28 2.30
C ARG A 135 22.52 2.83 1.85
N ASP A 136 21.87 1.86 2.49
CA ASP A 136 22.12 0.43 2.22
C ASP A 136 21.30 -0.06 1.01
N ASP A 137 20.16 0.57 0.74
CA ASP A 137 19.25 0.23 -0.35
C ASP A 137 18.74 1.50 -1.05
N LEU A 138 18.94 1.57 -2.37
CA LEU A 138 18.52 2.71 -3.21
C LEU A 138 16.99 2.85 -3.26
N ASP A 139 16.24 1.75 -3.20
CA ASP A 139 14.78 1.78 -3.19
C ASP A 139 14.27 2.33 -1.85
N LEU A 140 14.93 1.96 -0.74
CA LEU A 140 14.63 2.52 0.58
C LEU A 140 14.95 4.03 0.62
N GLN A 141 16.08 4.42 0.03
CA GLN A 141 16.48 5.82 -0.08
C GLN A 141 15.42 6.65 -0.81
N ASN A 142 15.03 6.20 -2.01
CA ASN A 142 14.01 6.86 -2.83
C ASN A 142 12.65 6.93 -2.14
N LEU A 143 12.26 5.87 -1.41
CA LEU A 143 11.00 5.83 -0.67
C LEU A 143 10.97 6.83 0.47
N ILE A 144 12.06 6.92 1.26
CA ILE A 144 12.17 7.90 2.35
C ILE A 144 12.18 9.32 1.79
N ASP A 145 12.94 9.57 0.74
CA ASP A 145 13.04 10.89 0.10
C ASP A 145 11.68 11.34 -0.46
N PHE A 146 10.98 10.43 -1.14
CA PHE A 146 9.62 10.66 -1.65
C PHE A 146 8.65 10.97 -0.51
N GLY A 147 8.65 10.17 0.55
CA GLY A 147 7.78 10.39 1.71
C GLY A 147 8.03 11.73 2.39
N GLN A 148 9.30 12.10 2.59
CA GLN A 148 9.66 13.37 3.21
C GLN A 148 9.23 14.58 2.39
N ARG A 149 9.36 14.51 1.06
CA ARG A 149 8.89 15.56 0.13
C ARG A 149 7.37 15.64 0.08
N GLU A 150 6.69 14.52 -0.11
CA GLU A 150 5.23 14.48 -0.24
C GLU A 150 4.53 14.94 1.04
N PHE A 151 5.04 14.54 2.21
CA PHE A 151 4.47 14.88 3.50
C PHE A 151 5.10 16.11 4.16
N ASN A 152 6.05 16.78 3.51
CA ASN A 152 6.80 17.92 4.04
C ASN A 152 7.33 17.68 5.47
N CYS A 153 7.91 16.51 5.69
CA CYS A 153 8.40 16.08 7.00
C CYS A 153 9.88 15.68 6.93
N CYS A 154 10.56 15.66 8.09
CA CYS A 154 11.95 15.25 8.17
C CYS A 154 12.20 14.37 9.39
N GLY A 155 12.66 13.14 9.15
CA GLY A 155 12.81 12.13 10.20
C GLY A 155 11.49 11.45 10.59
N GLY A 156 11.50 10.67 11.67
CA GLY A 156 10.30 9.99 12.18
C GLY A 156 9.51 10.82 13.18
N ILE A 157 10.20 11.60 14.01
CA ILE A 157 9.63 12.59 14.95
C ILE A 157 10.30 13.95 14.73
N SER A 158 11.60 13.96 14.44
CA SER A 158 12.38 15.17 14.28
C SER A 158 13.53 14.93 13.30
N TYR A 159 14.02 16.00 12.66
CA TYR A 159 15.23 15.97 11.84
C TYR A 159 16.44 15.38 12.59
N LYS A 160 16.45 15.46 13.93
CA LYS A 160 17.51 14.88 14.78
C LYS A 160 17.61 13.36 14.68
N ASP A 161 16.57 12.68 14.19
CA ASP A 161 16.59 11.23 13.98
C ASP A 161 17.68 10.82 12.97
N TRP A 162 18.10 11.72 12.07
CA TRP A 162 19.22 11.51 11.15
C TRP A 162 20.57 11.33 11.85
N SER A 163 20.72 11.77 13.10
CA SER A 163 21.92 11.51 13.89
C SER A 163 22.15 10.01 14.16
N GLN A 164 21.14 9.16 14.01
CA GLN A 164 21.26 7.71 14.18
C GLN A 164 21.91 7.02 12.96
N ASN A 165 21.96 7.71 11.82
CA ASN A 165 22.60 7.17 10.62
C ASN A 165 24.11 7.46 10.65
N ILE A 166 24.92 6.47 10.24
CA ILE A 166 26.39 6.54 10.27
C ILE A 166 26.98 7.68 9.41
N TYR A 167 26.30 8.08 8.33
CA TYR A 167 26.76 9.12 7.41
C TYR A 167 26.41 10.53 7.90
N PHE A 168 25.29 10.68 8.62
CA PHE A 168 24.77 11.98 9.07
C PHE A 168 25.11 12.32 10.53
N ASN A 169 25.57 11.35 11.32
CA ASN A 169 25.90 11.53 12.73
C ASN A 169 26.93 12.66 12.98
N CYS A 170 26.65 13.53 13.96
CA CYS A 170 27.44 14.71 14.32
C CYS A 170 28.70 14.46 15.20
N THR A 171 29.13 13.21 15.37
CA THR A 171 30.31 12.92 16.21
C THR A 171 31.58 13.41 15.53
N SER A 172 32.53 13.92 16.31
CA SER A 172 33.83 14.43 15.81
C SER A 172 34.66 13.36 15.09
N GLU A 173 34.42 12.09 15.39
CA GLU A 173 35.04 10.93 14.74
C GLU A 173 34.46 10.64 13.35
N ASN A 174 33.28 11.17 13.03
CA ASN A 174 32.64 10.95 11.74
C ASN A 174 33.36 11.75 10.64
N ARG A 175 33.93 11.00 9.67
CA ARG A 175 34.64 11.54 8.50
C ARG A 175 33.74 11.70 7.28
N SER A 176 32.45 11.39 7.39
CA SER A 176 31.48 11.58 6.32
C SER A 176 31.38 13.06 5.93
N GLY A 177 31.32 13.33 4.62
CA GLY A 177 31.03 14.66 4.09
C GLY A 177 29.62 15.14 4.47
N GLU A 178 28.73 14.20 4.78
CA GLU A 178 27.33 14.46 5.15
C GLU A 178 27.13 14.57 6.67
N ARG A 179 28.21 14.62 7.47
CA ARG A 179 28.09 14.75 8.92
C ARG A 179 27.34 16.04 9.28
N CYS A 180 26.53 16.00 10.34
CA CYS A 180 25.74 17.16 10.77
C CYS A 180 24.83 17.74 9.68
N SER A 181 24.36 16.89 8.78
CA SER A 181 23.43 17.27 7.73
C SER A 181 22.19 16.36 7.73
N VAL A 182 21.22 16.73 6.91
CA VAL A 182 20.06 15.90 6.56
C VAL A 182 20.02 15.71 5.04
N PRO A 183 19.37 14.65 4.53
CA PRO A 183 19.28 14.47 3.09
C PRO A 183 18.54 15.61 2.41
N TYR A 184 18.77 15.75 1.11
CA TYR A 184 18.17 16.81 0.30
C TYR A 184 16.62 16.84 0.34
N SER A 185 15.97 15.72 0.63
CA SER A 185 14.51 15.62 0.81
C SER A 185 13.99 16.40 2.02
N CYS A 186 14.85 16.65 3.01
CA CYS A 186 14.56 17.45 4.20
C CYS A 186 14.91 18.94 4.06
N CYS A 187 15.59 19.33 2.99
CA CYS A 187 16.02 20.71 2.80
C CYS A 187 14.82 21.63 2.57
N LEU A 188 14.83 22.78 3.24
CA LEU A 188 13.90 23.86 2.92
C LEU A 188 14.42 24.60 1.69
N TYR A 189 13.67 24.57 0.59
CA TYR A 189 14.01 25.37 -0.59
C TYR A 189 13.70 26.84 -0.31
N SER A 190 14.72 27.70 -0.30
CA SER A 190 14.57 29.14 -0.51
C SER A 190 14.76 29.45 -2.00
N GLU A 191 13.89 30.28 -2.58
CA GLU A 191 13.86 30.60 -4.03
C GLU A 191 15.16 31.23 -4.60
N ASP A 192 16.14 31.57 -3.75
CA ASP A 192 17.38 32.26 -4.14
C ASP A 192 18.60 31.34 -4.41
N GLU A 193 18.55 30.04 -4.13
CA GLU A 193 19.68 29.13 -4.37
C GLU A 193 19.31 27.99 -5.32
N GLY A 194 19.55 28.21 -6.62
CA GLY A 194 19.32 27.25 -7.70
C GLY A 194 20.31 26.07 -7.76
N LEU A 195 20.84 25.62 -6.62
CA LEU A 195 21.70 24.45 -6.52
C LEU A 195 21.02 23.40 -5.66
N GLN A 196 20.64 22.28 -6.28
CA GLN A 196 20.15 21.12 -5.55
C GLN A 196 21.34 20.40 -4.92
N GLU A 197 21.76 20.90 -3.75
CA GLU A 197 22.73 20.23 -2.90
C GLU A 197 22.21 18.84 -2.50
N SER A 198 23.12 17.87 -2.41
CA SER A 198 22.76 16.47 -2.07
C SER A 198 22.34 16.28 -0.61
N HIS A 199 22.59 17.28 0.22
CA HIS A 199 22.27 17.34 1.65
C HIS A 199 22.28 18.81 2.11
N CYS A 200 21.61 19.13 3.22
CA CYS A 200 21.69 20.46 3.84
C CYS A 200 22.15 20.35 5.29
N ALA A 201 23.01 21.28 5.70
CA ALA A 201 23.44 21.38 7.09
C ALA A 201 22.26 21.73 8.01
N ILE A 202 22.34 21.22 9.24
CA ILE A 202 21.38 21.48 10.33
C ILE A 202 21.67 22.81 11.01
#